data_AF-A0A7C5AT47-F1
#
_entry.id   AF-A0A7C5AT47-F1
#
_cell.length_a   1.000
_cell.length_b   1.000
_cell.length_c   1.000
_cell.angle_alpha   90.00
_cell.angle_beta   90.00
_cell.angle_gamma   90.00
#
_symmetry.space_group_name_H-M   'P 1'
#
loop_
_entity.id
_entity.type
_entity.pdbx_description
1 polymer ?
#
loop_
_entity_poly.entity_id
_entity_poly.type
_entity_poly.pdbx_seq_one_letter_code
_entity_poly.pdbx_strand_id
1 'polypeptide(L)'
;MAPLKVAFQGEPGAYSEQAAMALFPGAETVPCATFDEVFEAVAQGTCDHGVVPVENSLAGSIHRNYDLLLQHDLYIVGEHNLRVSHCLIAHPGVRLEEIKRIYSHPQALAQCEHSLRALGR
;
A
#
# COMPACT_ATOMS: atom_id res chain seq x y z
N MET A 1 0.54 -11.42 -25.63
CA MET A 1 -0.47 -10.82 -24.74
C MET A 1 0.18 -9.64 -24.04
N ALA A 2 -0.50 -8.49 -23.96
CA ALA A 2 -0.04 -7.41 -23.10
C ALA A 2 -0.08 -7.89 -21.63
N PRO A 3 0.83 -7.40 -20.76
CA PRO A 3 0.75 -7.70 -19.34
C PRO A 3 -0.56 -7.15 -18.76
N LEU A 4 -1.10 -7.86 -17.76
CA LEU A 4 -2.24 -7.37 -16.97
C LEU A 4 -1.85 -6.06 -16.28
N LYS A 5 -2.77 -5.09 -16.24
CA LYS A 5 -2.59 -3.82 -15.55
C LYS A 5 -3.37 -3.82 -14.24
N VAL A 6 -2.66 -3.56 -13.14
CA VAL A 6 -3.24 -3.57 -11.79
C VAL A 6 -3.04 -2.23 -11.13
N ALA A 7 -4.14 -1.50 -10.94
CA ALA A 7 -4.14 -0.22 -10.26
C ALA A 7 -4.03 -0.39 -8.73
N PHE A 8 -3.30 0.50 -8.07
CA PHE A 8 -3.22 0.55 -6.62
C PHE A 8 -3.03 2.00 -6.15
N GLN A 9 -3.51 2.31 -4.94
CA GLN A 9 -3.30 3.64 -4.38
C GLN A 9 -1.93 3.73 -3.71
N GLY A 10 -1.16 4.76 -4.06
CA GLY A 10 0.13 5.08 -3.48
C GLY A 10 1.24 5.22 -4.52
N GLU A 11 2.47 5.07 -4.05
CA GLU A 11 3.69 5.20 -4.84
C GLU A 11 4.35 3.83 -5.04
N PRO A 12 5.22 3.67 -6.05
CA PRO A 12 6.06 2.47 -6.17
C PRO A 12 6.84 2.19 -4.86
N GLY A 13 6.82 0.94 -4.42
CA GLY A 13 7.34 0.49 -3.14
C GLY A 13 6.33 0.52 -1.98
N ALA A 14 5.10 0.97 -2.22
CA ALA A 14 4.03 0.89 -1.21
C ALA A 14 3.60 -0.55 -0.95
N TYR A 15 3.03 -0.81 0.24
CA TYR A 15 2.48 -2.12 0.58
C TYR A 15 1.33 -2.56 -0.36
N SER A 16 0.54 -1.62 -0.90
CA SER A 16 -0.49 -1.93 -1.88
C SER A 16 0.10 -2.46 -3.20
N GLU A 17 1.25 -1.94 -3.64
CA GLU A 17 1.97 -2.47 -4.80
C GLU A 17 2.47 -3.89 -4.53
N GLN A 18 3.06 -4.11 -3.35
CA GLN A 18 3.52 -5.44 -2.94
C GLN A 18 2.36 -6.45 -2.94
N ALA A 19 1.18 -6.06 -2.46
CA ALA A 19 -0.02 -6.89 -2.51
C ALA A 19 -0.46 -7.16 -3.96
N ALA A 20 -0.43 -6.15 -4.82
CA ALA A 20 -0.75 -6.29 -6.24
C ALA A 20 0.19 -7.28 -6.95
N MET A 21 1.49 -7.18 -6.73
CA MET A 21 2.47 -8.11 -7.29
C MET A 21 2.33 -9.53 -6.75
N ALA A 22 1.92 -9.69 -5.49
CA ALA A 22 1.68 -11.00 -4.89
C ALA A 22 0.43 -11.69 -5.47
N LEU A 23 -0.64 -10.93 -5.69
CA LEU A 23 -1.88 -11.42 -6.29
C LEU A 23 -1.74 -11.68 -7.79
N PHE A 24 -0.99 -10.83 -8.49
CA PHE A 24 -0.83 -10.86 -9.94
C PHE A 24 0.66 -10.87 -10.34
N PRO A 25 1.36 -12.00 -10.19
CA PRO A 25 2.77 -12.09 -10.57
C PRO A 25 2.98 -11.76 -12.05
N GLY A 26 3.88 -10.81 -12.34
CA GLY A 26 4.20 -10.39 -13.70
C GLY A 26 3.24 -9.35 -14.32
N ALA A 27 2.28 -8.85 -13.54
CA ALA A 27 1.47 -7.70 -13.93
C ALA A 27 2.26 -6.39 -13.94
N GLU A 28 1.81 -5.45 -14.76
CA GLU A 28 2.20 -4.04 -14.71
C GLU A 28 1.40 -3.33 -13.61
N THR A 29 2.09 -2.83 -12.59
CA THR A 29 1.46 -2.09 -11.50
C THR A 29 1.30 -0.63 -11.88
N VAL A 30 0.10 -0.07 -11.63
CA VAL A 30 -0.24 1.32 -11.98
C VAL A 30 -0.52 2.10 -10.69
N PRO A 31 0.38 3.00 -10.27
CA PRO A 31 0.15 3.83 -9.09
C PRO A 31 -0.91 4.89 -9.35
N CYS A 32 -1.81 5.08 -8.39
CA CYS A 32 -2.85 6.10 -8.37
C CYS A 32 -2.71 6.96 -7.11
N ALA A 33 -3.02 8.26 -7.22
CA ALA A 33 -2.90 9.17 -6.08
C ALA A 33 -3.96 8.91 -5.03
N THR A 34 -5.16 8.51 -5.45
CA THR A 34 -6.33 8.32 -4.58
C THR A 34 -6.98 6.95 -4.78
N PHE A 35 -7.81 6.52 -3.83
CA PHE A 35 -8.60 5.30 -4.00
C PHE A 35 -9.62 5.46 -5.12
N ASP A 36 -10.28 6.62 -5.20
CA ASP A 36 -11.23 6.96 -6.27
C ASP A 36 -10.62 6.72 -7.66
N GLU A 37 -9.39 7.16 -7.89
CA GLU A 37 -8.66 6.91 -9.15
C GLU A 37 -8.45 5.42 -9.45
N VAL A 38 -8.23 4.58 -8.42
CA VAL A 38 -8.11 3.12 -8.62
C VAL A 38 -9.44 2.54 -9.10
N PHE A 39 -10.55 2.92 -8.45
CA PHE A 39 -11.88 2.45 -8.84
C PHE A 39 -12.27 2.94 -10.23
N GLU A 40 -12.01 4.21 -10.54
CA GLU A 40 -12.22 4.78 -11.87
C GLU A 40 -11.38 4.06 -12.94
N ALA A 41 -10.11 3.78 -12.67
CA ALA A 41 -9.23 3.11 -13.62
C ALA A 41 -9.76 1.73 -14.04
N VAL A 42 -10.30 0.97 -13.09
CA VAL A 42 -10.91 -0.35 -13.35
C VAL A 42 -12.28 -0.20 -14.02
N ALA A 43 -13.13 0.71 -13.52
CA ALA A 43 -14.47 0.93 -14.07
C ALA A 43 -14.42 1.40 -15.55
N GLN A 44 -13.39 2.16 -15.93
CA GLN A 44 -13.17 2.63 -17.31
C GLN A 44 -12.42 1.61 -18.19
N GLY A 45 -11.96 0.49 -17.62
CA GLY A 45 -11.19 -0.52 -18.35
C GLY A 45 -9.76 -0.09 -18.73
N THR A 46 -9.23 0.95 -18.09
CA THR A 46 -7.83 1.37 -18.27
C THR A 46 -6.85 0.47 -17.52
N CYS A 47 -7.33 -0.17 -16.45
CA CYS A 47 -6.68 -1.25 -15.72
C CYS A 47 -7.62 -2.45 -15.64
N ASP A 48 -7.06 -3.66 -15.63
CA ASP A 48 -7.83 -4.91 -15.57
C ASP A 48 -8.32 -5.19 -14.14
N HIS A 49 -7.51 -4.83 -13.15
CA HIS A 49 -7.81 -5.02 -11.72
C HIS A 49 -7.37 -3.82 -10.89
N GLY A 50 -7.97 -3.71 -9.69
CA GLY A 50 -7.59 -2.74 -8.67
C GLY A 50 -7.34 -3.46 -7.36
N VAL A 51 -6.28 -3.08 -6.66
CA VAL A 51 -5.94 -3.61 -5.33
C VAL A 51 -6.02 -2.48 -4.33
N VAL A 52 -6.97 -2.62 -3.39
CA VAL A 52 -7.22 -1.63 -2.34
C VAL A 52 -7.27 -2.32 -0.97
N PRO A 53 -6.70 -1.72 0.08
CA PRO A 53 -6.78 -2.25 1.43
C PRO A 53 -8.18 -2.02 2.00
N VAL A 54 -8.84 -3.05 2.51
CA VAL A 54 -10.18 -2.93 3.14
C VAL A 54 -10.10 -2.88 4.66
N GLU A 55 -9.07 -3.48 5.26
CA GLU A 55 -8.88 -3.52 6.71
C GLU A 55 -7.39 -3.49 7.05
N ASN A 56 -7.05 -2.87 8.19
CA ASN A 56 -5.74 -2.92 8.81
C ASN A 56 -5.89 -3.34 10.27
N SER A 57 -5.12 -4.32 10.72
CA SER A 57 -5.23 -4.86 12.09
C SER A 57 -4.98 -3.83 13.20
N LEU A 58 -4.31 -2.71 12.90
CA LEU A 58 -4.01 -1.64 13.85
C LEU A 58 -4.87 -0.39 13.65
N ALA A 59 -5.40 -0.17 12.44
CA ALA A 59 -6.21 1.02 12.11
C ALA A 59 -7.73 0.72 12.02
N GLY A 60 -8.10 -0.55 11.96
CA GLY A 60 -9.44 -1.01 11.64
C GLY A 60 -9.77 -0.95 10.15
N SER A 61 -11.06 -0.98 9.86
CA SER A 61 -11.62 -0.96 8.49
C SER A 61 -11.42 0.40 7.80
N ILE A 62 -11.14 0.35 6.50
CA ILE A 62 -10.98 1.53 5.65
C ILE A 62 -12.31 1.78 4.94
N HIS A 63 -13.24 2.42 5.66
CA HIS A 63 -14.63 2.62 5.21
C HIS A 63 -14.75 3.24 3.81
N ARG A 64 -13.83 4.13 3.44
CA ARG A 64 -13.80 4.76 2.11
C ARG A 64 -13.82 3.74 0.97
N ASN A 65 -13.11 2.62 1.11
CA ASN A 65 -13.07 1.59 0.05
C ASN A 65 -14.36 0.78 -0.01
N TYR A 66 -15.08 0.63 1.09
CA TYR A 66 -16.43 0.05 1.09
C TYR A 66 -17.42 1.00 0.40
N ASP A 67 -17.35 2.30 0.70
CA ASP A 67 -18.20 3.30 0.06
C ASP A 67 -17.98 3.33 -1.46
N LEU A 68 -16.72 3.29 -1.91
CA LEU A 68 -16.38 3.24 -3.33
C LEU A 68 -16.88 1.95 -3.99
N LEU A 69 -16.76 0.80 -3.32
CA LEU A 69 -17.30 -0.45 -3.85
C LEU A 69 -18.83 -0.40 -4.03
N LEU A 70 -19.56 0.33 -3.19
CA LEU A 70 -21.00 0.52 -3.34
C LEU A 70 -21.36 1.53 -4.45
N GLN A 71 -20.45 2.43 -4.81
CA GLN A 71 -20.67 3.47 -5.82
C GLN A 71 -20.33 3.01 -7.25
N HIS A 72 -19.50 1.99 -7.39
CA HIS A 72 -19.08 1.43 -8.68
C HIS A 72 -19.64 0.02 -8.89
N ASP A 73 -20.00 -0.34 -10.13
CA ASP A 73 -20.40 -1.70 -10.50
C ASP A 73 -19.17 -2.60 -10.70
N LEU A 74 -18.43 -2.82 -9.60
CA LEU A 74 -17.23 -3.65 -9.54
C LEU A 74 -17.42 -4.80 -8.55
N TYR A 75 -16.69 -5.89 -8.78
CA TYR A 75 -16.80 -7.11 -7.99
C TYR A 75 -15.46 -7.45 -7.33
N ILE A 76 -15.52 -7.92 -6.08
CA ILE A 76 -14.35 -8.48 -5.40
C ILE A 76 -14.08 -9.86 -6.00
N VAL A 77 -12.90 -10.04 -6.59
CA VAL A 77 -12.50 -11.30 -7.25
C VAL A 77 -11.39 -12.05 -6.50
N GLY A 78 -10.89 -11.48 -5.40
CA GLY A 78 -9.85 -12.09 -4.59
C GLY A 78 -9.48 -11.24 -3.39
N GLU A 79 -8.68 -11.81 -2.49
CA GLU A 79 -8.18 -11.15 -1.29
C GLU A 79 -6.74 -11.55 -1.02
N HIS A 80 -6.00 -10.67 -0.32
CA HIS A 80 -4.64 -10.96 0.13
C HIS A 80 -4.38 -10.35 1.50
N ASN A 81 -3.89 -11.18 2.41
CA ASN A 81 -3.44 -10.74 3.72
C ASN A 81 -1.94 -10.47 3.69
N LEU A 82 -1.57 -9.18 3.65
CA LEU A 82 -0.18 -8.76 3.65
C LEU A 82 0.32 -8.44 5.06
N ARG A 83 1.37 -9.12 5.51
CA ARG A 83 2.07 -8.76 6.75
C ARG A 83 2.92 -7.50 6.52
N VAL A 84 2.49 -6.39 7.13
CA VAL A 84 3.27 -5.15 7.16
C VAL A 84 4.50 -5.33 8.06
N SER A 85 5.68 -5.09 7.49
CA SER A 85 6.95 -5.07 8.21
C SER A 85 7.69 -3.80 7.85
N HIS A 86 7.83 -2.90 8.82
CA HIS A 86 8.56 -1.65 8.64
C HIS A 86 10.07 -1.88 8.75
N CYS A 87 10.81 -1.16 7.93
CA CYS A 87 12.28 -1.17 7.94
C CYS A 87 12.80 0.25 8.19
N LEU A 88 13.83 0.38 9.02
CA LEU A 88 14.60 1.62 9.11
C LEU A 88 15.64 1.63 7.98
N ILE A 89 15.54 2.60 7.08
CA ILE A 89 16.38 2.69 5.88
C ILE A 89 17.23 3.96 5.95
N ALA A 90 18.51 3.83 5.60
CA ALA A 90 19.47 4.92 5.51
C ALA A 90 20.39 4.73 4.29
N HIS A 91 21.16 5.77 3.94
CA HIS A 91 22.15 5.65 2.87
C HIS A 91 23.25 4.62 3.22
N PRO A 92 23.88 3.99 2.22
CA PRO A 92 24.98 3.06 2.45
C PRO A 92 26.08 3.67 3.32
N GLY A 93 26.52 2.92 4.34
CA GLY A 93 27.59 3.33 5.25
C GLY A 93 27.15 4.21 6.42
N VAL A 94 25.90 4.68 6.47
CA VAL A 94 25.37 5.42 7.63
C VAL A 94 25.21 4.45 8.81
N ARG A 95 25.84 4.79 9.93
CA ARG A 95 25.66 4.04 11.19
C ARG A 95 24.44 4.54 11.95
N LEU A 96 23.86 3.65 12.75
CA LEU A 96 22.68 3.95 13.57
C LEU A 96 22.92 5.15 14.51
N GLU A 97 24.13 5.25 15.06
CA GLU A 97 24.54 6.35 15.94
C GLU A 97 24.46 7.73 15.28
N GLU A 98 24.58 7.79 13.95
CA GLU A 98 24.59 9.05 13.17
C GLU A 98 23.18 9.55 12.83
N ILE A 99 22.16 8.71 13.00
CA ILE A 99 20.76 9.05 12.72
C ILE A 99 20.26 10.05 13.77
N LYS A 100 19.76 11.21 13.34
CA LYS A 100 19.21 12.26 14.24
C LYS A 100 17.71 12.48 14.08
N ARG A 101 17.16 12.15 12.92
CA ARG A 101 15.77 12.37 12.56
C ARG A 101 15.29 11.22 11.70
N ILE A 102 14.06 10.79 11.94
CA ILE A 102 13.38 9.73 11.21
C ILE A 102 12.12 10.35 10.62
N TYR A 103 11.90 10.13 9.33
CA TYR A 103 10.73 10.61 8.62
C TYR A 103 9.94 9.41 8.12
N SER A 104 8.64 9.41 8.38
CA SER A 104 7.70 8.44 7.82
C SER A 104 6.28 8.98 7.97
N HIS A 105 5.31 8.24 7.47
CA HIS A 105 3.90 8.52 7.71
C HIS A 105 3.59 8.42 9.23
N PRO A 106 2.75 9.28 9.81
CA PRO A 106 2.44 9.27 11.25
C PRO A 106 2.01 7.89 11.76
N GLN A 107 1.25 7.15 10.95
CA GLN A 107 0.82 5.80 11.30
C GLN A 107 1.96 4.80 11.34
N ALA A 108 2.92 4.87 10.42
CA ALA A 108 4.11 4.02 10.46
C ALA A 108 4.98 4.34 11.69
N LEU A 109 5.14 5.63 12.02
CA LEU A 109 5.85 6.05 13.23
C LEU A 109 5.19 5.52 14.51
N ALA A 110 3.85 5.61 14.62
CA ALA A 110 3.11 5.06 15.75
C ALA A 110 3.30 3.54 15.89
N GLN A 111 3.34 2.81 14.77
CA GLN A 111 3.57 1.37 14.77
C GLN A 111 5.02 0.98 15.14
N CYS A 112 5.98 1.87 14.92
CA CYS A 112 7.38 1.64 15.22
C CYS A 112 7.84 2.22 16.56
N GLU A 113 6.96 2.87 17.33
CA GLU A 113 7.34 3.66 18.51
C GLU A 113 8.22 2.89 19.51
N HIS A 114 7.84 1.65 19.83
CA HIS A 114 8.61 0.83 20.77
C HIS A 114 10.04 0.56 20.28
N SER A 115 10.19 0.17 19.00
CA SER A 115 11.48 -0.10 18.38
C SER A 115 12.33 1.17 18.28
N LEU A 116 11.72 2.31 17.93
CA LEU A 116 12.44 3.59 17.84
C LEU A 116 12.95 4.05 19.22
N ARG A 117 12.11 3.95 20.27
CA ARG A 117 12.52 4.22 21.64
C ARG A 117 13.68 3.33 22.10
N ALA A 118 13.65 2.05 21.76
CA ALA A 118 14.74 1.11 22.10
C ALA A 118 16.07 1.47 21.40
N LEU A 119 16.01 2.11 20.23
CA LEU A 119 17.18 2.61 19.49
C LEU A 119 17.66 3.99 19.98
N GLY A 120 16.99 4.57 20.99
CA GLY A 120 17.30 5.91 21.49
C GLY A 120 16.97 7.02 20.48
N ARG A 121 15.87 6.85 19.74
CA ARG A 121 15.41 7.77 18.68
C ARG A 121 13.97 8.20 18.92
#